data_AF-A0A8T5T2K5-F1
#
_entry.id   AF-A0A8T5T2K5-F1
#
_cell.length_a   1.000
_cell.length_b   1.000
_cell.length_c   1.000
_cell.angle_alpha   90.00
_cell.angle_beta   90.00
_cell.angle_gamma   90.00
#
_symmetry.space_group_name_H-M   'P 1'
#
loop_
_entity.id
_entity.type
_entity.pdbx_description
1 polymer ?
#
loop_
_entity_poly.entity_id
_entity_poly.type
_entity_poly.pdbx_seq_one_letter_code
_entity_poly.pdbx_strand_id
1 'polypeptide(L)'
;MNENISKPSQKLQKYEILSKISDLEIIAKKAAMLGNYDDSIQYAEKIIRLSIRGNLPEHIKEQQNFLNEIAERVQKEYTIDEIHSVGNGIKKIYEMLIEGEKIQEAHIILNDFKKNYKDISYFNSIPLIQEILKRDNQLWISYQSTLQKDDKIHNIENQKEVFKSELEEIKNFLKRM
;
A
#
# COMPACT_ATOMS: atom_id res chain seq x y z
N MET A 1 56.65 -41.26 -4.10
CA MET A 1 55.38 -41.64 -3.44
C MET A 1 55.34 -40.95 -2.08
N ASN A 2 54.43 -39.98 -1.90
CA ASN A 2 53.78 -39.66 -0.62
C ASN A 2 52.70 -38.58 -0.86
N GLU A 3 51.73 -38.92 -1.71
CA GLU A 3 50.45 -38.23 -1.78
C GLU A 3 49.47 -38.94 -0.84
N ASN A 4 49.41 -38.60 0.45
CA ASN A 4 48.24 -39.05 1.24
C ASN A 4 47.94 -38.34 2.58
N ILE A 5 48.66 -37.29 2.98
CA ILE A 5 48.43 -36.65 4.30
C ILE A 5 47.41 -35.48 4.22
N SER A 6 47.04 -34.99 3.02
CA SER A 6 46.25 -33.76 2.85
C SER A 6 44.72 -33.90 2.93
N LYS A 7 44.14 -35.10 2.76
CA LYS A 7 42.68 -35.27 2.56
C LYS A 7 41.81 -35.18 3.85
N PRO A 8 42.23 -35.69 5.02
CA PRO A 8 41.40 -35.64 6.24
C PRO A 8 41.24 -34.22 6.80
N SER A 9 42.31 -33.41 6.76
CA SER A 9 42.34 -32.04 7.30
C SER A 9 41.42 -31.09 6.53
N GLN A 10 41.40 -31.17 5.21
CA GLN A 10 40.51 -30.36 4.36
C GLN A 10 39.03 -30.72 4.56
N LYS A 11 38.72 -32.00 4.79
CA LYS A 11 37.35 -32.44 5.06
C LYS A 11 36.85 -31.92 6.40
N LEU A 12 37.69 -31.98 7.44
CA LEU A 12 37.38 -31.44 8.77
C LEU A 12 37.13 -29.92 8.72
N GLN A 13 38.00 -29.17 8.03
CA GLN A 13 37.83 -27.73 7.84
C GLN A 13 36.52 -27.39 7.10
N LYS A 14 36.16 -28.18 6.08
CA LYS A 14 34.89 -28.00 5.37
C LYS A 14 33.67 -28.23 6.29
N TYR A 15 33.71 -29.23 7.16
CA TYR A 15 32.64 -29.47 8.14
C TYR A 15 32.53 -28.33 9.15
N GLU A 16 33.65 -27.82 9.67
CA GLU A 16 33.64 -26.69 10.59
C GLU A 16 33.06 -25.42 9.95
N ILE A 17 33.37 -25.16 8.68
CA ILE A 17 32.78 -24.05 7.92
C ILE A 17 31.27 -24.24 7.79
N LEU A 18 30.81 -25.42 7.39
CA LEU A 18 29.38 -25.71 7.24
C LEU A 18 28.61 -25.58 8.57
N SER A 19 29.18 -26.06 9.67
CA SER A 19 28.58 -25.92 10.99
C SER A 19 28.40 -24.44 11.36
N LYS A 20 29.45 -23.63 11.17
CA LYS A 20 29.39 -22.19 11.47
C LYS A 20 28.39 -21.45 10.58
N ILE A 21 28.28 -21.84 9.31
CA ILE A 21 27.28 -21.28 8.38
C ILE A 21 25.88 -21.59 8.92
N SER A 22 25.59 -22.84 9.29
CA SER A 22 24.28 -23.24 9.82
C SER A 22 23.90 -22.45 11.08
N ASP A 23 24.84 -22.26 12.01
CA ASP A 23 24.58 -21.48 13.23
C ASP A 23 24.27 -20.01 12.91
N LEU A 24 25.05 -19.41 12.01
CA LEU A 24 24.87 -18.03 11.58
C LEU A 24 23.54 -17.84 10.82
N GLU A 25 23.11 -18.80 10.01
CA GLU A 25 21.84 -18.74 9.29
C GLU A 25 20.65 -18.66 10.24
N ILE A 26 20.67 -19.46 11.32
CA ILE A 26 19.62 -19.43 12.34
C ILE A 26 19.57 -18.04 13.00
N ILE A 27 20.73 -17.49 13.35
CA ILE A 27 20.82 -16.17 14.00
C ILE A 27 20.39 -15.05 13.03
N ALA A 28 20.82 -15.11 11.78
CA ALA A 28 20.46 -14.14 10.74
C ALA A 28 18.95 -14.11 10.51
N LYS A 29 18.32 -15.27 10.36
CA LYS A 29 16.86 -15.40 10.20
C LYS A 29 16.12 -14.90 11.42
N LYS A 30 16.58 -15.24 12.63
CA LYS A 30 15.99 -14.74 13.88
C LYS A 30 16.07 -13.21 13.96
N ALA A 31 17.21 -12.61 13.62
CA ALA A 31 17.37 -11.16 13.60
C ALA A 31 16.41 -10.49 12.61
N ALA A 32 16.29 -11.02 11.39
CA ALA A 32 15.35 -10.51 10.39
C ALA A 32 13.88 -10.64 10.83
N MET A 33 13.50 -11.74 11.50
CA MET A 33 12.14 -11.90 12.03
C MET A 33 11.80 -10.88 13.13
N LEU A 34 12.81 -10.39 13.86
CA LEU A 34 12.65 -9.39 14.90
C LEU A 34 12.76 -7.95 14.36
N GLY A 35 12.98 -7.76 13.06
CA GLY A 35 13.22 -6.44 12.45
C GLY A 35 14.62 -5.87 12.67
N ASN A 36 15.54 -6.65 13.26
CA ASN A 36 16.94 -6.26 13.45
C ASN A 36 17.71 -6.51 12.14
N TYR A 37 17.41 -5.71 11.11
CA TYR A 37 17.96 -5.92 9.76
C TYR A 37 19.47 -5.71 9.68
N ASP A 38 20.03 -4.76 10.43
CA ASP A 38 21.48 -4.52 10.48
C ASP A 38 22.26 -5.76 10.95
N ASP A 39 21.82 -6.36 12.06
CA ASP A 39 22.40 -7.59 12.59
C ASP A 39 22.26 -8.73 11.56
N SER A 40 21.08 -8.85 10.96
CA SER A 40 20.81 -9.88 9.96
C SER A 40 21.74 -9.78 8.75
N ILE A 41 21.96 -8.56 8.23
CA ILE A 41 22.88 -8.27 7.13
C ILE A 41 24.32 -8.63 7.54
N GLN A 42 24.75 -8.24 8.75
CA GLN A 42 26.09 -8.59 9.23
C GLN A 42 26.32 -10.11 9.33
N TYR A 43 25.32 -10.88 9.75
CA TYR A 43 25.42 -12.33 9.79
C TYR A 43 25.45 -12.93 8.37
N ALA A 44 24.62 -12.44 7.45
CA ALA A 44 24.65 -12.84 6.04
C ALA A 44 26.02 -12.59 5.39
N GLU A 45 26.64 -11.44 5.65
CA GLU A 45 28.00 -11.15 5.19
C GLU A 45 29.04 -12.13 5.75
N LYS A 46 28.94 -12.48 7.04
CA LYS A 46 29.84 -13.46 7.66
C LYS A 46 29.69 -14.82 6.99
N ILE A 47 28.47 -15.23 6.67
CA ILE A 47 28.19 -16.47 5.92
C ILE A 47 28.85 -16.40 4.54
N ILE A 48 28.65 -15.31 3.77
CA ILE A 48 29.29 -15.14 2.45
C ILE A 48 30.81 -15.29 2.54
N ARG A 49 31.46 -14.64 3.53
CA ARG A 49 32.92 -14.75 3.73
C ARG A 49 33.35 -16.19 4.05
N LEU A 50 32.60 -16.91 4.87
CA LEU A 50 32.85 -18.33 5.16
C LEU A 50 32.65 -19.21 3.92
N SER A 51 31.62 -18.94 3.12
CA SER A 51 31.31 -19.65 1.90
C SER A 51 32.37 -19.47 0.83
N ILE A 52 32.95 -18.26 0.69
CA ILE A 52 34.10 -18.00 -0.18
C ILE A 52 35.30 -18.85 0.26
N ARG A 53 35.60 -18.87 1.57
CA ARG A 53 36.71 -19.68 2.12
C ARG A 53 36.50 -21.19 1.92
N GLY A 54 35.25 -21.64 2.00
CA GLY A 54 34.88 -23.05 1.84
C GLY A 54 34.66 -23.50 0.40
N ASN A 55 34.76 -22.60 -0.59
CA ASN A 55 34.35 -22.84 -1.98
C ASN A 55 32.91 -23.38 -2.09
N LEU A 56 31.98 -22.67 -1.45
CA LEU A 56 30.56 -23.02 -1.30
C LEU A 56 29.66 -21.99 -2.01
N PRO A 57 29.61 -21.97 -3.35
CA PRO A 57 28.90 -20.93 -4.11
C PRO A 57 27.38 -20.91 -3.88
N GLU A 58 26.76 -22.06 -3.64
CA GLU A 58 25.30 -22.11 -3.38
C GLU A 58 24.91 -21.30 -2.14
N HIS A 59 25.68 -21.38 -1.06
CA HIS A 59 25.42 -20.59 0.15
C HIS A 59 25.60 -19.08 -0.10
N ILE A 60 26.49 -18.68 -1.03
CA ILE A 60 26.61 -17.25 -1.40
C ILE A 60 25.32 -16.79 -2.07
N LYS A 61 24.79 -17.59 -3.01
CA LYS A 61 23.54 -17.30 -3.71
C LYS A 61 22.34 -17.26 -2.77
N GLU A 62 22.27 -18.19 -1.82
CA GLU A 62 21.24 -18.19 -0.77
C GLU A 62 21.27 -16.90 0.06
N GLN A 63 22.46 -16.44 0.47
CA GLN A 63 22.57 -15.18 1.22
C GLN A 63 22.26 -13.95 0.37
N GLN A 64 22.58 -13.96 -0.93
CA GLN A 64 22.17 -12.88 -1.84
C GLN A 64 20.64 -12.78 -1.94
N ASN A 65 19.96 -13.92 -2.09
CA ASN A 65 18.49 -13.95 -2.10
C ASN A 65 17.92 -13.44 -0.77
N PHE A 66 18.48 -13.90 0.35
CA PHE A 66 18.07 -13.45 1.68
C PHE A 66 18.24 -11.94 1.88
N LEU A 67 19.35 -11.36 1.43
CA LEU A 67 19.59 -9.91 1.48
C LEU A 67 18.59 -9.13 0.60
N ASN A 68 18.23 -9.66 -0.57
CA ASN A 68 17.21 -9.06 -1.42
C ASN A 68 15.84 -9.07 -0.72
N GLU A 69 15.47 -10.17 -0.06
CA GLU A 69 14.23 -10.24 0.73
C GLU A 69 14.21 -9.22 1.87
N ILE A 70 15.34 -8.99 2.55
CA ILE A 70 15.47 -7.95 3.57
C ILE A 70 15.28 -6.57 2.94
N ALA A 71 15.96 -6.29 1.83
CA ALA A 71 15.86 -5.01 1.14
C ALA A 71 14.42 -4.69 0.72
N GLU A 72 13.70 -5.67 0.19
CA GLU A 72 12.28 -5.54 -0.16
C GLU A 72 11.41 -5.22 1.07
N ARG A 73 11.66 -5.87 2.21
CA ARG A 73 10.92 -5.61 3.46
C ARG A 73 11.19 -4.20 3.99
N VAL A 74 12.46 -3.79 4.05
CA VAL A 74 12.85 -2.45 4.50
C VAL A 74 12.24 -1.38 3.60
N GLN A 75 12.29 -1.56 2.29
CA GLN A 75 11.68 -0.63 1.34
C GLN A 75 10.16 -0.55 1.53
N LYS A 76 9.50 -1.69 1.76
CA LYS A 76 8.06 -1.74 2.04
C LYS A 76 7.72 -0.99 3.33
N GLU A 77 8.45 -1.22 4.41
CA GLU A 77 8.23 -0.52 5.69
C GLU A 77 8.38 1.00 5.53
N TYR A 78 9.46 1.44 4.88
CA TYR A 78 9.67 2.87 4.59
C TYR A 78 8.52 3.48 3.77
N THR A 79 8.06 2.77 2.75
CA THR A 79 6.94 3.22 1.90
C THR A 79 5.63 3.32 2.71
N ILE A 80 5.39 2.37 3.63
CA ILE A 80 4.22 2.39 4.52
C ILE A 80 4.28 3.62 5.46
N ASP A 81 5.46 3.91 6.02
CA ASP A 81 5.65 5.07 6.91
C ASP A 81 5.44 6.39 6.15
N GLU A 82 5.95 6.49 4.93
CA GLU A 82 5.71 7.64 4.04
C GLU A 82 4.22 7.83 3.78
N ILE A 83 3.51 6.76 3.39
CA ILE A 83 2.06 6.79 3.16
C ILE A 83 1.31 7.17 4.44
N HIS A 84 1.75 6.72 5.62
CA HIS A 84 1.16 7.12 6.89
C HIS A 84 1.35 8.61 7.16
N SER A 85 2.55 9.14 6.94
CA SER A 85 2.86 10.55 7.13
C SER A 85 2.01 11.44 6.23
N VAL A 86 2.02 11.17 4.91
CA VAL A 86 1.23 11.91 3.93
C VAL A 86 -0.27 11.71 4.17
N GLY A 87 -0.69 10.47 4.41
CA GLY A 87 -2.08 10.10 4.65
C GLY A 87 -2.69 10.78 5.87
N ASN A 88 -1.92 11.00 6.94
CA ASN A 88 -2.38 11.78 8.09
C ASN A 88 -2.62 13.26 7.74
N GLY A 89 -1.79 13.83 6.86
CA GLY A 89 -2.02 15.17 6.33
C GLY A 89 -3.30 15.24 5.49
N ILE A 90 -3.47 14.27 4.57
CA ILE A 90 -4.68 14.16 3.75
C ILE A 90 -5.92 13.96 4.60
N LYS A 91 -5.88 13.12 5.64
CA LYS A 91 -6.98 12.89 6.58
C LYS A 91 -7.48 14.20 7.19
N LYS A 92 -6.58 15.03 7.68
CA LYS A 92 -6.93 16.33 8.28
C LYS A 92 -7.63 17.26 7.28
N ILE A 93 -7.09 17.38 6.07
CA ILE A 93 -7.68 18.23 5.03
C ILE A 93 -9.06 17.69 4.63
N TYR A 94 -9.16 16.37 4.45
CA TYR A 94 -10.39 15.67 4.13
C TYR A 94 -11.47 15.90 5.20
N GLU A 95 -11.13 15.81 6.49
CA GLU A 95 -12.05 16.07 7.60
C GLU A 95 -12.53 17.53 7.61
N MET A 96 -11.62 18.49 7.42
CA MET A 96 -11.98 19.92 7.32
C MET A 96 -12.92 20.20 6.13
N LEU A 97 -12.72 19.53 5.01
CA LEU A 97 -13.59 19.68 3.84
C LEU A 97 -14.99 19.11 4.11
N ILE A 98 -15.09 17.98 4.80
CA ILE A 98 -16.39 17.41 5.20
C ILE A 98 -17.12 18.34 6.16
N GLU A 99 -16.43 18.88 7.16
CA GLU A 99 -17.01 19.83 8.13
C GLU A 99 -17.52 21.11 7.44
N GLY A 100 -16.85 21.53 6.36
CA GLY A 100 -17.30 22.62 5.50
C GLY A 100 -18.30 22.22 4.42
N GLU A 101 -18.87 21.01 4.47
CA GLU A 101 -19.83 20.46 3.48
C GLU A 101 -19.29 20.38 2.04
N LYS A 102 -17.97 20.43 1.86
CA LYS A 102 -17.27 20.34 0.57
C LYS A 102 -16.98 18.90 0.19
N ILE A 103 -18.04 18.10 0.04
CA ILE A 103 -17.95 16.64 -0.15
C ILE A 103 -17.24 16.29 -1.48
N GLN A 104 -17.48 17.06 -2.54
CA GLN A 104 -16.85 16.82 -3.84
C GLN A 104 -15.34 17.05 -3.78
N GLU A 105 -14.89 18.15 -3.16
CA GLU A 105 -13.48 18.46 -2.99
C GLU A 105 -12.79 17.44 -2.07
N ALA A 106 -13.48 16.99 -1.01
CA ALA A 106 -12.99 15.92 -0.14
C ALA A 106 -12.77 14.61 -0.92
N HIS A 107 -13.68 14.26 -1.82
CA HIS A 107 -13.55 13.08 -2.68
C HIS A 107 -12.40 13.22 -3.69
N ILE A 108 -12.22 14.41 -4.28
CA ILE A 108 -11.15 14.69 -5.25
C ILE A 108 -9.78 14.54 -4.60
N ILE A 109 -9.55 15.17 -3.44
CA ILE A 109 -8.23 15.11 -2.78
C ILE A 109 -7.84 13.67 -2.40
N LEU A 110 -8.81 12.86 -1.98
CA LEU A 110 -8.56 11.46 -1.64
C LEU A 110 -8.26 10.61 -2.88
N ASN A 111 -8.95 10.86 -3.99
CA ASN A 111 -8.68 10.19 -5.26
C ASN A 111 -7.30 10.55 -5.82
N ASP A 112 -6.88 11.81 -5.71
CA ASP A 112 -5.56 12.22 -6.16
C ASP A 112 -4.46 11.61 -5.28
N PHE A 113 -4.67 11.54 -3.96
CA PHE A 113 -3.80 10.78 -3.08
C PHE A 113 -3.70 9.31 -3.49
N LYS A 114 -4.82 8.64 -3.78
CA LYS A 114 -4.83 7.24 -4.27
C LYS A 114 -4.08 7.06 -5.59
N LYS A 115 -4.19 8.00 -6.53
CA LYS A 115 -3.48 7.94 -7.83
C LYS A 115 -1.96 7.98 -7.65
N ASN A 116 -1.46 8.74 -6.68
CA ASN A 116 -0.02 8.86 -6.42
C ASN A 116 0.61 7.53 -5.96
N TYR A 117 -0.18 6.63 -5.39
CA TYR A 117 0.27 5.31 -4.91
C TYR A 117 -0.38 4.14 -5.66
N LYS A 118 -0.86 4.36 -6.90
CA LYS A 118 -1.59 3.35 -7.69
C LYS A 118 -0.79 2.06 -7.94
N ASP A 119 0.54 2.16 -8.02
CA ASP A 119 1.43 1.04 -8.35
C ASP A 119 1.85 0.27 -7.09
N ILE A 120 1.44 0.74 -5.90
CA ILE A 120 1.70 0.08 -4.62
C ILE A 120 0.57 -0.90 -4.32
N SER A 121 0.82 -2.19 -4.58
CA SER A 121 -0.19 -3.26 -4.47
C SER A 121 -0.84 -3.38 -3.08
N TYR A 122 -0.11 -3.05 -2.02
CA TYR A 122 -0.57 -3.10 -0.63
C TYR A 122 -1.15 -1.77 -0.13
N PHE A 123 -1.25 -0.71 -0.95
CA PHE A 123 -1.76 0.60 -0.54
C PHE A 123 -3.14 0.51 0.14
N ASN A 124 -4.09 -0.18 -0.49
CA ASN A 124 -5.45 -0.37 0.03
C ASN A 124 -5.53 -1.31 1.25
N SER A 125 -4.41 -1.91 1.66
CA SER A 125 -4.34 -2.76 2.87
C SER A 125 -3.87 -2.00 4.12
N ILE A 126 -3.37 -0.77 3.95
CA ILE A 126 -2.90 0.06 5.07
C ILE A 126 -4.11 0.51 5.90
N PRO A 127 -4.14 0.29 7.24
CA PRO A 127 -5.31 0.56 8.07
C PRO A 127 -5.84 2.00 7.99
N LEU A 128 -4.95 2.99 8.00
CA LEU A 128 -5.31 4.40 7.84
C LEU A 128 -6.03 4.65 6.50
N ILE A 129 -5.52 4.05 5.42
CA ILE A 129 -6.09 4.20 4.08
C ILE A 129 -7.46 3.54 3.99
N GLN A 130 -7.61 2.34 4.56
CA GLN A 130 -8.89 1.64 4.63
C GLN A 130 -9.95 2.45 5.36
N GLU A 131 -9.58 3.05 6.49
CA GLU A 131 -10.49 3.89 7.29
C GLU A 131 -11.03 5.06 6.45
N ILE A 132 -10.14 5.83 5.83
CA ILE A 132 -10.51 7.05 5.09
C ILE A 132 -11.30 6.70 3.83
N LEU A 133 -10.87 5.70 3.04
CA LEU A 133 -11.57 5.26 1.83
C LEU A 133 -12.97 4.71 2.13
N LYS A 134 -13.13 3.99 3.24
CA LYS A 134 -14.44 3.47 3.65
C LYS A 134 -15.41 4.61 3.95
N ARG A 135 -14.95 5.62 4.69
CA ARG A 135 -15.77 6.79 5.04
C ARG A 135 -16.12 7.59 3.79
N ASP A 136 -15.15 7.83 2.91
CA ASP A 136 -15.36 8.57 1.66
C ASP A 136 -16.37 7.88 0.75
N ASN A 137 -16.26 6.56 0.55
CA ASN A 137 -17.25 5.82 -0.23
C ASN A 137 -18.68 5.99 0.30
N GLN A 138 -18.86 5.96 1.63
CA GLN A 138 -20.19 6.14 2.23
C GLN A 138 -20.75 7.55 2.03
N LEU A 139 -19.92 8.57 2.23
CA LEU A 139 -20.31 9.96 2.05
C LEU A 139 -20.57 10.28 0.57
N TRP A 140 -19.71 9.79 -0.32
CA TRP A 140 -19.81 10.01 -1.75
C TRP A 140 -21.08 9.38 -2.34
N ILE A 141 -21.42 8.15 -1.97
CA ILE A 141 -22.69 7.52 -2.40
C ILE A 141 -23.89 8.35 -1.94
N SER A 142 -23.85 8.85 -0.70
CA SER A 142 -24.93 9.68 -0.14
C SER A 142 -25.07 11.00 -0.91
N TYR A 143 -23.95 11.67 -1.18
CA TYR A 143 -23.90 12.91 -1.95
C TYR A 143 -24.37 12.73 -3.41
N GLN A 144 -23.95 11.66 -4.09
CA GLN A 144 -24.44 11.36 -5.43
C GLN A 144 -25.95 11.10 -5.46
N SER A 145 -26.48 10.49 -4.39
CA SER A 145 -27.92 10.24 -4.26
C SER A 145 -28.74 11.50 -4.03
N THR A 146 -28.19 12.54 -3.39
CA THR A 146 -28.86 13.84 -3.22
C THR A 146 -28.90 14.60 -4.55
N LEU A 147 -27.79 14.64 -5.29
CA LEU A 147 -27.74 15.27 -6.61
C LEU A 147 -28.80 14.70 -7.57
N GLN A 148 -28.95 13.37 -7.62
CA GLN A 148 -29.97 12.74 -8.47
C GLN A 148 -31.41 13.03 -8.03
N LYS A 149 -31.65 13.29 -6.74
CA LYS A 149 -32.98 13.69 -6.25
C LYS A 149 -33.28 15.12 -6.64
N ASP A 150 -32.30 16.01 -6.49
CA ASP A 150 -32.44 17.42 -6.83
C ASP A 150 -32.71 17.59 -8.33
N ASP A 151 -32.00 16.84 -9.19
CA ASP A 151 -32.25 16.82 -10.64
C ASP A 151 -33.68 16.37 -10.98
N LYS A 152 -34.20 15.35 -10.28
CA LYS A 152 -35.57 14.87 -10.47
C LYS A 152 -36.60 15.90 -10.00
N ILE A 153 -36.37 16.53 -8.84
CA ILE A 153 -37.26 17.57 -8.31
C ILE A 153 -37.31 18.75 -9.28
N HIS A 154 -36.15 19.22 -9.73
CA HIS A 154 -36.06 20.33 -10.68
C HIS A 154 -36.78 20.04 -11.99
N ASN A 155 -36.68 18.81 -12.51
CA ASN A 155 -37.39 18.39 -13.71
C ASN A 155 -38.92 18.35 -13.50
N ILE A 156 -39.40 17.90 -12.33
CA ILE A 156 -40.84 17.92 -11.99
C ILE A 156 -41.36 19.35 -11.85
N GLU A 157 -40.59 20.26 -11.24
CA GLU A 157 -40.97 21.67 -11.11
C GLU A 157 -41.09 22.34 -12.47
N ASN A 158 -40.13 22.10 -13.37
CA ASN A 158 -40.19 22.61 -14.74
C ASN A 158 -41.43 22.09 -15.49
N GLN A 159 -41.78 20.81 -15.35
CA GLN A 159 -42.99 20.25 -15.95
C GLN A 159 -44.28 20.87 -15.39
N LYS A 160 -44.33 21.17 -14.09
CA LYS A 160 -45.49 21.84 -13.47
C LYS A 160 -45.67 23.27 -14.00
N GLU A 161 -44.59 24.01 -14.19
CA GLU A 161 -44.66 25.37 -14.74
C GLU A 161 -45.11 25.37 -16.21
N VAL A 162 -44.61 24.44 -17.03
CA VAL A 162 -45.08 24.25 -18.40
C VAL A 162 -46.58 23.93 -18.41
N PHE A 163 -47.02 22.96 -17.59
CA PHE A 163 -48.44 22.60 -17.53
C PHE A 163 -49.35 23.74 -17.03
N LYS A 164 -48.87 24.57 -16.09
CA LYS A 164 -49.60 25.78 -15.66
C LYS A 164 -49.75 26.78 -16.79
N SER A 165 -48.70 27.02 -17.58
CA SER A 165 -48.77 27.95 -18.71
C SER A 165 -49.78 27.49 -19.76
N GLU A 166 -49.77 26.20 -20.13
CA GLU A 166 -50.73 25.61 -21.06
C GLU A 166 -52.18 25.73 -20.55
N LEU A 167 -52.41 25.46 -19.26
CA LEU A 167 -53.73 25.62 -18.65
C LEU A 167 -54.23 27.06 -18.69
N GLU A 168 -53.35 28.04 -18.50
CA GLU A 168 -53.72 29.45 -18.52
C GLU A 168 -54.01 29.94 -19.94
N GLU A 169 -53.27 29.45 -20.94
CA GLU A 169 -53.59 29.66 -22.35
C GLU A 169 -54.97 29.10 -22.72
N ILE A 170 -55.29 27.87 -22.30
CA ILE A 170 -56.61 27.25 -22.53
C ILE A 170 -57.72 28.07 -21.86
N LYS A 171 -57.53 28.50 -20.60
CA LYS A 171 -58.51 29.35 -19.91
C LYS A 171 -58.71 30.68 -20.63
N ASN A 172 -57.65 31.31 -21.11
CA ASN A 172 -57.74 32.57 -21.84
C ASN A 172 -58.43 32.41 -23.20
N PHE A 173 -58.22 31.27 -23.88
CA PHE A 173 -58.95 30.92 -25.10
C PHE A 173 -60.45 30.77 -24.83
N LEU A 174 -60.83 30.01 -23.79
CA LEU A 174 -62.22 29.79 -23.42
C LEU A 174 -62.95 31.07 -22.99
N LYS A 175 -62.25 32.04 -22.38
CA LYS A 175 -62.83 33.35 -22.01
C LYS A 175 -63.07 34.28 -23.21
N ARG A 176 -62.47 34.00 -24.37
CA ARG A 176 -62.59 34.81 -25.60
C ARG A 176 -63.65 34.28 -26.57
N MET A 177 -64.23 33.11 -26.30
CA MET A 177 -65.45 32.61 -26.94
C MET A 177 -66.67 33.12 -26.18
#